data_AF-I7M1Q2-F1
#
_entry.id   AF-I7M1Q2-F1
#
_cell.length_a   1.000
_cell.length_b   1.000
_cell.length_c   1.000
_cell.angle_alpha   90.00
_cell.angle_beta   90.00
_cell.angle_gamma   90.00
#
_symmetry.space_group_name_H-M   'P 1'
#
loop_
_entity.id
_entity.type
_entity.pdbx_description
1 polymer ?
#
loop_
_entity_poly.entity_id
_entity_poly.type
_entity_poly.pdbx_seq_one_letter_code
_entity_poly.pdbx_strand_id
1 'polypeptide(L)'
;MSFKQDTKQQVRDKEFSSAHQKFEYWIKNPESHTQNLFNKQDDFILTDQEKMIAGDIIREYNKKLDDFKRFINREYLSFDYKIHKCMYNHCYDDIFKSTAQVNQCIHKCHQGIEKADKFVNKQMDDFNLEFNTCLEKAQKRTKDIMNESFKCYDEMLNRFNNLKRMIKTEMDYYQ
;
A
#
# COMPACT_ATOMS: atom_id res chain seq x y z
N MET A 1 37.59 43.73 -8.26
CA MET A 1 36.80 43.16 -9.38
C MET A 1 36.16 41.88 -8.88
N SER A 2 34.83 41.87 -8.85
CA SER A 2 34.01 40.96 -8.05
C SER A 2 33.83 39.62 -8.77
N PHE A 3 34.10 38.53 -8.05
CA PHE A 3 33.74 37.16 -8.38
C PHE A 3 32.23 37.06 -8.61
N LYS A 4 31.82 36.62 -9.81
CA LYS A 4 30.46 36.18 -10.12
C LYS A 4 30.54 34.92 -10.98
N GLN A 5 30.77 33.76 -10.38
CA GLN A 5 30.57 32.48 -11.07
C GLN A 5 30.04 31.32 -10.21
N ASP A 6 29.73 31.52 -8.93
CA ASP A 6 29.36 30.41 -8.02
C ASP A 6 27.86 30.23 -7.74
N THR A 7 26.95 30.70 -8.61
CA THR A 7 25.49 30.62 -8.35
C THR A 7 24.73 29.66 -9.26
N LYS A 8 25.36 29.07 -10.28
CA LYS A 8 24.69 28.11 -11.18
C LYS A 8 24.92 26.63 -10.82
N GLN A 9 25.96 26.32 -10.05
CA GLN A 9 26.24 24.94 -9.64
C GLN A 9 25.36 24.50 -8.45
N GLN A 10 25.12 25.41 -7.49
CA GLN A 10 24.33 25.11 -6.28
C GLN A 10 22.82 24.94 -6.48
N VAL A 11 22.28 25.27 -7.67
CA VAL A 11 20.85 25.10 -7.97
C VAL A 11 20.56 23.68 -8.50
N ARG A 12 21.53 23.01 -9.14
CA ARG A 12 21.32 21.64 -9.65
C ARG A 12 21.49 20.56 -8.58
N ASP A 13 22.36 20.80 -7.60
CA ASP A 13 22.62 19.80 -6.54
C ASP A 13 21.47 19.71 -5.51
N LYS A 14 20.55 20.68 -5.50
CA LYS A 14 19.35 20.64 -4.65
C LYS A 14 18.17 19.87 -5.25
N GLU A 15 18.15 19.61 -6.55
CA GLU A 15 17.08 18.83 -7.19
C GLU A 15 17.33 17.31 -7.12
N PHE A 16 18.58 16.88 -6.94
CA PHE A 16 18.93 15.45 -6.92
C PHE A 16 18.82 14.79 -5.54
N SER A 17 18.79 15.57 -4.47
CA SER A 17 18.72 15.05 -3.08
C SER A 17 17.29 14.90 -2.55
N SER A 18 16.27 15.37 -3.27
CA SER A 18 14.88 15.37 -2.78
C SER A 18 13.99 14.26 -3.37
N ALA A 19 14.53 13.40 -4.23
CA ALA A 19 13.75 12.37 -4.94
C ALA A 19 13.74 10.99 -4.26
N HIS A 20 14.47 10.80 -3.16
CA HIS A 20 14.25 9.66 -2.26
C HIS A 20 13.05 9.98 -1.36
N GLN A 21 11.86 10.07 -1.96
CA GLN A 21 10.63 9.92 -1.21
C GLN A 21 10.68 8.54 -0.56
N LYS A 22 10.93 8.51 0.75
CA LYS A 22 10.65 7.34 1.58
C LYS A 22 9.26 6.85 1.16
N PHE A 23 9.17 5.63 0.64
CA PHE A 23 7.90 5.05 0.23
C PHE A 23 7.02 4.92 1.48
N GLU A 24 6.26 5.97 1.77
CA GLU A 24 5.15 5.91 2.71
C GLU A 24 3.99 5.31 1.94
N TYR A 25 3.74 4.04 2.19
CA TYR A 25 2.52 3.42 1.69
C TYR A 25 1.33 3.95 2.48
N TRP A 26 0.61 4.88 1.89
CA TRP A 26 -0.66 5.39 2.41
C TRP A 26 -1.79 4.50 1.89
N ILE A 27 -2.36 3.66 2.75
CA ILE A 27 -3.66 3.03 2.46
C ILE A 27 -4.66 4.17 2.29
N LYS A 28 -5.19 4.36 1.08
CA LYS A 28 -6.32 5.26 0.86
C LYS A 28 -7.55 4.63 1.53
N ASN A 29 -8.18 5.33 2.47
CA ASN A 29 -9.43 4.96 3.16
C ASN A 29 -9.42 3.66 4.02
N PRO A 30 -8.61 3.57 5.10
CA PRO A 30 -8.77 2.48 6.07
C PRO A 30 -9.95 2.69 7.04
N GLU A 31 -10.36 3.93 7.29
CA GLU A 31 -11.22 4.27 8.44
C GLU A 31 -12.73 4.37 8.13
N SER A 32 -13.11 4.65 6.88
CA SER A 32 -14.50 5.02 6.58
C SER A 32 -15.46 3.83 6.48
N HIS A 33 -14.98 2.62 6.15
CA HIS A 33 -15.87 1.51 5.81
C HIS A 33 -16.45 0.77 7.02
N THR A 34 -15.66 0.54 8.07
CA THR A 34 -16.16 -0.08 9.32
C THR A 34 -17.06 0.86 10.10
N GLN A 35 -16.72 2.16 10.19
CA GLN A 35 -17.54 3.13 10.92
C GLN A 35 -18.90 3.37 10.26
N ASN A 36 -18.99 3.33 8.92
CA ASN A 36 -20.24 3.59 8.20
C ASN A 36 -21.31 2.51 8.36
N LEU A 37 -20.95 1.26 8.68
CA LEU A 37 -21.93 0.19 8.92
C LEU A 37 -22.64 0.36 10.27
N PHE A 38 -21.92 0.89 11.26
CA PHE A 38 -22.46 1.11 12.61
C PHE A 38 -23.09 2.50 12.78
N ASN A 39 -22.64 3.50 12.01
CA ASN A 39 -23.18 4.86 12.08
C ASN A 39 -24.40 5.10 11.17
N LYS A 40 -24.68 4.23 10.19
CA LYS A 40 -25.87 4.35 9.31
C LYS A 40 -27.08 3.54 9.78
N GLN A 41 -26.96 2.79 10.87
CA GLN A 41 -28.05 2.00 11.44
C GLN A 41 -28.68 2.71 12.64
N ASP A 42 -29.13 3.95 12.45
CA ASP A 42 -29.95 4.64 13.47
C ASP A 42 -31.34 3.99 13.66
N ASP A 43 -31.74 3.04 12.80
CA ASP A 43 -33.04 2.35 12.85
C ASP A 43 -32.98 0.89 13.37
N PHE A 44 -31.80 0.30 13.63
CA PHE A 44 -31.67 -1.07 14.15
C PHE A 44 -30.97 -1.06 15.52
N ILE A 45 -31.74 -1.28 16.59
CA ILE A 45 -31.19 -1.44 17.94
C ILE A 45 -30.49 -2.81 17.98
N LEU A 46 -29.17 -2.82 17.76
CA LEU A 46 -28.34 -4.01 17.99
C LEU A 46 -28.51 -4.48 19.44
N THR A 47 -28.65 -5.78 19.63
CA THR A 47 -28.55 -6.41 20.95
C THR A 47 -27.15 -6.24 21.53
N ASP A 48 -27.01 -6.36 22.85
CA ASP A 48 -25.69 -6.22 23.49
C ASP A 48 -24.70 -7.30 23.02
N GLN A 49 -25.20 -8.49 22.68
CA GLN A 49 -24.39 -9.55 22.09
C GLN A 49 -23.88 -9.17 20.69
N GLU A 50 -24.71 -8.58 19.84
CA GLU A 50 -24.31 -8.13 18.50
C GLU A 50 -23.31 -6.98 18.56
N LYS A 51 -23.46 -6.05 19.53
CA LYS A 51 -22.47 -4.98 19.78
C LYS A 51 -21.11 -5.55 20.17
N MET A 52 -21.07 -6.59 21.02
CA MET A 52 -19.83 -7.26 21.39
C MET A 52 -19.15 -7.91 20.18
N ILE A 53 -19.90 -8.68 19.38
CA ILE A 53 -19.38 -9.35 18.18
C ILE A 53 -18.86 -8.32 17.17
N ALA A 54 -19.62 -7.24 16.94
CA ALA A 54 -19.20 -6.13 16.08
C ALA A 54 -17.88 -5.50 16.55
N GLY A 55 -17.75 -5.25 17.86
CA GLY A 55 -16.53 -4.74 18.47
C GLY A 55 -15.33 -5.66 18.26
N ASP A 56 -15.51 -6.97 18.39
CA ASP A 56 -14.45 -7.96 18.17
C ASP A 56 -14.03 -8.04 16.70
N ILE A 57 -14.98 -7.96 15.77
CA ILE A 57 -14.71 -7.91 14.33
C ILE A 57 -13.91 -6.66 13.96
N ILE A 58 -14.30 -5.47 14.44
CA ILE A 58 -13.56 -4.23 14.20
C ILE A 58 -12.13 -4.34 14.74
N ARG A 59 -11.98 -4.92 15.93
CA ARG A 59 -10.67 -5.09 16.56
C ARG A 59 -9.77 -6.02 15.76
N GLU A 60 -10.28 -7.17 15.32
CA GLU A 60 -9.51 -8.12 14.51
C GLU A 60 -9.21 -7.53 13.13
N TYR A 61 -10.13 -6.79 12.52
CA TYR A 61 -9.90 -6.04 11.29
C TYR A 61 -8.75 -5.06 11.42
N ASN A 62 -8.79 -4.16 12.42
CA ASN A 62 -7.73 -3.17 12.64
C ASN A 62 -6.38 -3.83 12.88
N LYS A 63 -6.37 -4.93 13.64
CA LYS A 63 -5.17 -5.73 13.89
C LYS A 63 -4.60 -6.35 12.61
N LYS A 64 -5.44 -6.95 11.76
CA LYS A 64 -5.02 -7.51 10.46
C LYS A 64 -4.55 -6.42 9.51
N LEU A 65 -5.20 -5.27 9.51
CA LEU A 65 -4.83 -4.12 8.70
C LEU A 65 -3.45 -3.56 9.11
N ASP A 66 -3.19 -3.42 10.41
CA ASP A 66 -1.90 -2.96 10.91
C ASP A 66 -0.77 -3.97 10.68
N ASP A 67 -1.06 -5.26 10.81
CA ASP A 67 -0.15 -6.34 10.42
C ASP A 67 0.12 -6.33 8.90
N PHE A 68 -0.89 -6.03 8.08
CA PHE A 68 -0.73 -5.86 6.64
C PHE A 68 0.11 -4.62 6.29
N LYS A 69 -0.15 -3.45 6.89
CA LYS A 69 0.67 -2.24 6.71
C LYS A 69 2.14 -2.50 7.05
N ARG A 70 2.40 -3.18 8.16
CA ARG A 70 3.77 -3.57 8.58
C ARG A 70 4.43 -4.50 7.56
N PHE A 71 3.68 -5.48 7.05
CA PHE A 71 4.16 -6.36 5.99
C PHE A 71 4.53 -5.56 4.72
N ILE A 72 3.64 -4.70 4.24
CA ILE A 72 3.87 -3.88 3.04
C ILE A 72 5.12 -3.01 3.21
N ASN A 73 5.23 -2.28 4.33
CA ASN A 73 6.40 -1.45 4.60
C ASN A 73 7.71 -2.26 4.59
N ARG A 74 7.70 -3.48 5.14
CA ARG A 74 8.88 -4.35 5.12
C ARG A 74 9.25 -4.77 3.70
N GLU A 75 8.28 -5.13 2.87
CA GLU A 75 8.56 -5.56 1.51
C GLU A 75 9.03 -4.38 0.63
N TYR A 76 8.48 -3.17 0.79
CA TYR A 76 9.02 -1.97 0.14
C TYR A 76 10.44 -1.63 0.58
N LEU A 77 10.78 -1.79 1.87
CA LEU A 77 12.16 -1.59 2.34
C LEU A 77 13.13 -2.63 1.74
N SER A 78 12.69 -3.88 1.62
CA SER A 78 13.45 -4.93 0.95
C SER A 78 13.70 -4.57 -0.53
N PHE A 79 12.66 -4.06 -1.20
CA PHE A 79 12.74 -3.65 -2.59
C PHE A 79 13.65 -2.43 -2.79
N ASP A 80 13.55 -1.43 -1.92
CA ASP A 80 14.41 -0.24 -1.93
C ASP A 80 15.89 -0.63 -1.82
N TYR A 81 16.22 -1.59 -0.94
CA TYR A 81 17.56 -2.16 -0.88
C TYR A 81 18.00 -2.80 -2.21
N LYS A 82 17.12 -3.53 -2.90
CA LYS A 82 17.40 -4.12 -4.23
C LYS A 82 17.68 -3.02 -5.27
N ILE A 83 16.91 -1.94 -5.29
CA ILE A 83 17.12 -0.78 -6.19
C ILE A 83 18.48 -0.14 -5.93
N HIS A 84 18.80 0.14 -4.66
CA HIS A 84 20.07 0.72 -4.28
C HIS A 84 21.25 -0.15 -4.69
N LYS A 85 21.12 -1.47 -4.50
CA LYS A 85 22.13 -2.45 -4.94
C LYS A 85 22.29 -2.44 -6.47
N CYS A 86 21.19 -2.37 -7.22
CA CYS A 86 21.22 -2.25 -8.69
C CYS A 86 21.96 -0.97 -9.12
N MET A 87 21.62 0.17 -8.52
CA MET A 87 22.24 1.46 -8.85
C MET A 87 23.76 1.44 -8.58
N TYR A 88 24.16 0.97 -7.40
CA TYR A 88 25.58 0.93 -7.01
C TYR A 88 26.39 0.00 -7.91
N ASN A 89 25.87 -1.19 -8.23
CA ASN A 89 26.61 -2.20 -8.97
C ASN A 89 26.61 -2.01 -10.50
N HIS A 90 25.64 -1.27 -11.05
CA HIS A 90 25.45 -1.20 -12.51
C HIS A 90 25.39 0.21 -13.08
N CYS A 91 24.99 1.20 -12.28
CA CYS A 91 24.86 2.58 -12.77
C CYS A 91 26.08 3.43 -12.44
N TYR A 92 26.79 3.11 -11.35
CA TYR A 92 27.97 3.84 -10.87
C TYR A 92 29.27 3.02 -10.86
N ASP A 93 29.28 1.88 -11.53
CA ASP A 93 30.42 0.98 -11.75
C ASP A 93 31.54 1.58 -12.63
N ASP A 94 31.22 2.58 -13.47
CA ASP A 94 32.16 3.23 -14.39
C ASP A 94 32.04 4.77 -14.35
N ILE A 95 33.14 5.43 -14.00
CA ILE A 95 33.26 6.89 -13.91
C ILE A 95 33.22 7.60 -15.26
N PHE A 96 33.40 6.88 -16.37
CA PHE A 96 33.38 7.43 -17.72
C PHE A 96 31.97 7.46 -18.34
N LYS A 97 30.95 6.88 -17.66
CA LYS A 97 29.56 6.94 -18.11
C LYS A 97 29.07 8.39 -18.12
N SER A 98 28.46 8.79 -19.24
CA SER A 98 27.79 10.09 -19.32
C SER A 98 26.58 10.15 -18.39
N THR A 99 26.21 11.35 -17.95
CA THR A 99 25.01 11.58 -17.11
C THR A 99 23.75 10.98 -17.73
N ALA A 100 23.60 11.03 -19.05
CA ALA A 100 22.45 10.43 -19.74
C ALA A 100 22.39 8.91 -19.59
N GLN A 101 23.54 8.23 -19.68
CA GLN A 101 23.62 6.77 -19.50
C GLN A 101 23.35 6.37 -18.05
N VAL A 102 23.87 7.13 -17.08
CA VAL A 102 23.58 6.91 -15.65
C VAL A 102 22.09 7.07 -15.37
N ASN A 103 21.46 8.14 -15.85
CA ASN A 103 20.03 8.38 -15.66
C ASN A 103 19.14 7.28 -16.27
N GLN A 104 19.48 6.80 -17.47
CA GLN A 104 18.77 5.68 -18.08
C GLN A 104 18.92 4.38 -17.27
N CYS A 105 20.11 4.13 -16.71
CA CYS A 105 20.34 2.99 -15.83
C CYS A 105 19.52 3.08 -14.53
N ILE A 106 19.53 4.25 -13.88
CA ILE A 106 18.75 4.50 -12.66
C ILE A 106 17.26 4.25 -12.94
N HIS A 107 16.75 4.76 -14.06
CA HIS A 107 15.35 4.54 -14.44
C HIS A 107 15.03 3.04 -14.60
N LYS A 108 15.93 2.25 -15.21
CA LYS A 108 15.77 0.79 -15.30
C LYS A 108 15.75 0.12 -13.93
N CYS A 109 16.64 0.51 -13.00
CA CYS A 109 16.63 -0.02 -11.64
C CYS A 109 15.32 0.31 -10.89
N HIS A 110 14.68 1.44 -11.18
CA HIS A 110 13.40 1.83 -10.57
C HIS A 110 12.18 1.23 -11.27
N GLN A 111 12.26 0.79 -12.54
CA GLN A 111 11.08 0.35 -13.30
C GLN A 111 10.32 -0.81 -12.62
N GLY A 112 11.03 -1.68 -11.89
CA GLY A 112 10.42 -2.76 -11.12
C GLY A 112 9.49 -2.27 -10.02
N ILE A 113 9.86 -1.19 -9.30
CA ILE A 113 9.05 -0.70 -8.17
C ILE A 113 7.76 -0.05 -8.63
N GLU A 114 7.78 0.67 -9.76
CA GLU A 114 6.57 1.26 -10.33
C GLU A 114 5.54 0.19 -10.72
N LYS A 115 6.00 -0.96 -11.21
CA LYS A 115 5.13 -2.08 -11.58
C LYS A 115 4.60 -2.80 -10.34
N ALA A 116 5.48 -3.09 -9.37
CA ALA A 116 5.09 -3.68 -8.10
C ALA A 116 4.08 -2.79 -7.35
N ASP A 117 4.30 -1.47 -7.33
CA ASP A 117 3.40 -0.50 -6.70
C ASP A 117 2.02 -0.48 -7.37
N LYS A 118 1.97 -0.45 -8.70
CA LYS A 118 0.71 -0.58 -9.46
C LYS A 118 -0.01 -1.90 -9.14
N PHE A 119 0.73 -3.00 -9.01
CA PHE A 119 0.15 -4.28 -8.64
C PHE A 119 -0.44 -4.25 -7.22
N VAL A 120 0.32 -3.78 -6.24
CA VAL A 120 -0.15 -3.66 -4.84
C VAL A 120 -1.41 -2.81 -4.75
N ASN A 121 -1.41 -1.64 -5.40
CA ASN A 121 -2.57 -0.75 -5.43
C ASN A 121 -3.79 -1.44 -6.06
N LYS A 122 -3.61 -2.11 -7.21
CA LYS A 122 -4.68 -2.89 -7.83
C LYS A 122 -5.23 -3.98 -6.90
N GLN A 123 -4.36 -4.73 -6.22
CA GLN A 123 -4.80 -5.77 -5.29
C GLN A 123 -5.61 -5.21 -4.11
N MET A 124 -5.25 -4.02 -3.64
CA MET A 124 -6.01 -3.34 -2.58
C MET A 124 -7.34 -2.77 -3.08
N ASP A 125 -7.38 -2.22 -4.28
CA ASP A 125 -8.62 -1.75 -4.92
C ASP A 125 -9.59 -2.92 -5.16
N ASP A 126 -9.10 -4.04 -5.70
CA ASP A 126 -9.87 -5.26 -5.92
C ASP A 126 -10.41 -5.82 -4.59
N PHE A 127 -9.58 -5.84 -3.54
CA PHE A 127 -9.98 -6.26 -2.20
C PHE A 127 -11.10 -5.36 -1.62
N ASN A 128 -10.95 -4.04 -1.72
CA ASN A 128 -11.95 -3.08 -1.24
C ASN A 128 -13.25 -3.17 -2.02
N LEU A 129 -13.18 -3.34 -3.35
CA LEU A 129 -14.34 -3.48 -4.22
C LEU A 129 -15.14 -4.74 -3.87
N GLU A 130 -14.46 -5.88 -3.71
CA GLU A 130 -15.11 -7.14 -3.35
C GLU A 130 -15.77 -7.07 -1.98
N PHE A 131 -15.08 -6.47 -1.00
CA PHE A 131 -15.64 -6.29 0.34
C PHE A 131 -16.88 -5.40 0.33
N ASN A 132 -16.83 -4.23 -0.34
CA ASN A 132 -17.99 -3.35 -0.48
C ASN A 132 -19.15 -4.03 -1.20
N THR A 133 -18.86 -4.79 -2.25
CA THR A 133 -19.87 -5.58 -2.98
C THR A 133 -20.53 -6.61 -2.08
N CYS A 134 -19.77 -7.25 -1.18
CA CYS A 134 -20.31 -8.21 -0.22
C CYS A 134 -21.26 -7.51 0.77
N LEU A 135 -20.83 -6.38 1.34
CA LEU A 135 -21.65 -5.61 2.27
C LEU A 135 -22.95 -5.09 1.64
N GLU A 136 -22.89 -4.59 0.40
CA GLU A 136 -24.10 -4.16 -0.32
C GLU A 136 -25.08 -5.30 -0.55
N LYS A 137 -24.58 -6.52 -0.82
CA LYS A 137 -25.42 -7.72 -0.96
C LYS A 137 -26.03 -8.14 0.37
N ALA A 138 -25.26 -8.06 1.46
CA ALA A 138 -25.75 -8.34 2.80
C ALA A 138 -26.88 -7.39 3.20
N GLN A 139 -26.74 -6.08 2.91
CA GLN A 139 -27.75 -5.06 3.21
C GLN A 139 -29.05 -5.23 2.41
N LYS A 140 -29.00 -5.80 1.20
CA LYS A 140 -30.19 -6.10 0.39
C LYS A 140 -31.00 -7.29 0.92
N ARG A 141 -30.44 -8.13 1.80
CA ARG A 141 -31.10 -9.29 2.40
C ARG A 141 -31.72 -8.89 3.75
N THR A 142 -32.97 -8.46 3.73
CA THR A 142 -33.67 -7.82 4.87
C THR A 142 -33.85 -8.69 6.12
N LYS A 143 -33.79 -10.03 6.02
CA LYS A 143 -34.06 -10.92 7.16
C LYS A 143 -32.86 -11.18 8.07
N ASP A 144 -31.63 -10.94 7.62
CA ASP A 144 -30.44 -11.35 8.38
C ASP A 144 -29.19 -10.51 8.03
N ILE A 145 -29.37 -9.19 7.96
CA ILE A 145 -28.33 -8.23 7.55
C ILE A 145 -27.05 -8.41 8.37
N MET A 146 -27.18 -8.66 9.68
CA MET A 146 -26.04 -8.80 10.58
C MET A 146 -25.22 -10.07 10.31
N ASN A 147 -25.86 -11.24 10.23
CA ASN A 147 -25.14 -12.48 9.93
C ASN A 147 -24.49 -12.43 8.54
N GLU A 148 -25.18 -11.87 7.55
CA GLU A 148 -24.63 -11.74 6.21
C GLU A 148 -23.45 -10.75 6.17
N SER A 149 -23.52 -9.65 6.94
CA SER A 149 -22.40 -8.71 7.07
C SER A 149 -21.21 -9.35 7.78
N PHE A 150 -21.43 -10.12 8.84
CA PHE A 150 -20.36 -10.83 9.54
C PHE A 150 -19.65 -11.86 8.64
N LYS A 151 -20.37 -12.58 7.79
CA LYS A 151 -19.76 -13.45 6.78
C LYS A 151 -18.83 -12.67 5.85
N CYS A 152 -19.24 -11.49 5.40
CA CYS A 152 -18.38 -10.63 4.57
C CYS A 152 -17.09 -10.21 5.29
N TYR A 153 -17.19 -9.89 6.59
CA TYR A 153 -16.01 -9.57 7.40
C TYR A 153 -15.09 -10.78 7.57
N ASP A 154 -15.62 -11.97 7.84
CA ASP A 154 -14.82 -13.19 7.97
C ASP A 154 -14.11 -13.55 6.66
N GLU A 155 -14.81 -13.49 5.54
CA GLU A 155 -14.22 -13.70 4.21
C GLU A 155 -13.08 -12.71 3.95
N MET A 156 -13.32 -11.42 4.24
CA MET A 156 -12.31 -10.37 4.11
C MET A 156 -11.09 -10.62 5.01
N LEU A 157 -11.28 -10.97 6.29
CA LEU A 157 -10.19 -11.25 7.24
C LEU A 157 -9.31 -12.41 6.75
N ASN A 158 -9.92 -13.42 6.15
CA ASN A 158 -9.23 -14.59 5.61
C ASN A 158 -8.42 -14.29 4.33
N ARG A 159 -8.73 -13.21 3.59
CA ARG A 159 -8.01 -12.84 2.36
C ARG A 159 -6.68 -12.15 2.60
N PHE A 160 -6.44 -11.54 3.76
CA PHE A 160 -5.19 -10.82 4.04
C PHE A 160 -3.94 -11.68 3.83
N ASN A 161 -3.96 -12.96 4.24
CA ASN A 161 -2.82 -13.86 4.05
C ASN A 161 -2.53 -14.13 2.56
N ASN A 162 -3.58 -14.27 1.75
CA ASN A 162 -3.45 -14.46 0.31
C ASN A 162 -2.90 -13.20 -0.36
N LEU A 163 -3.38 -12.01 0.02
CA LEU A 163 -2.85 -10.73 -0.46
C LEU A 163 -1.36 -10.59 -0.15
N LYS A 164 -0.95 -10.88 1.09
CA LYS A 164 0.47 -10.85 1.48
C LYS A 164 1.30 -11.77 0.59
N ARG A 165 0.84 -12.99 0.36
CA ARG A 165 1.54 -13.96 -0.50
C ARG A 165 1.68 -13.45 -1.93
N MET A 166 0.60 -12.93 -2.53
CA MET A 166 0.61 -12.42 -3.90
C MET A 166 1.56 -11.23 -4.06
N ILE A 167 1.50 -10.28 -3.12
CA ILE A 167 2.37 -9.09 -3.13
C ILE A 167 3.82 -9.49 -2.95
N LYS A 168 4.11 -10.42 -2.04
CA LYS A 168 5.46 -10.94 -1.86
C LYS A 168 6.01 -11.53 -3.16
N THR A 169 5.25 -12.40 -3.81
CA THR A 169 5.64 -13.01 -5.08
C THR A 169 5.91 -11.97 -6.15
N GLU A 170 5.05 -10.96 -6.29
CA GLU A 170 5.26 -9.87 -7.26
C GLU A 170 6.52 -9.06 -6.93
N MET A 171 6.76 -8.72 -5.66
CA MET A 171 7.95 -7.97 -5.24
C MET A 171 9.25 -8.77 -5.34
N ASP A 172 9.18 -10.10 -5.28
CA ASP A 172 10.32 -10.98 -5.48
C ASP A 172 10.62 -11.28 -6.95
N TYR A 173 9.69 -11.00 -7.87
CA TYR A 173 9.90 -11.14 -9.31
C TYR A 173 10.86 -10.07 -9.87
N TYR A 174 10.75 -8.84 -9.38
CA TYR A 174 11.63 -7.75 -9.76
C TYR A 174 12.89 -7.78 -8.88
N GLN A 175 13.90 -8.52 -9.32
CA GLN A 175 15.25 -8.58 -8.73
C GLN A 175 16.26 -7.88 -9.61
#